data_AF-A0A7X7L3B7-F1
#
_entry.id   AF-A0A7X7L3B7-F1
#
_cell.length_a   1.000
_cell.length_b   1.000
_cell.length_c   1.000
_cell.angle_alpha   90.00
_cell.angle_beta   90.00
_cell.angle_gamma   90.00
#
_symmetry.space_group_name_H-M   'P 1'
#
loop_
_entity.id
_entity.type
_entity.pdbx_description
1 polymer ?
#
loop_
_entity_poly.entity_id
_entity_poly.type
_entity_poly.pdbx_seq_one_letter_code
_entity_poly.pdbx_strand_id
1 'polypeptide(L)'
;MKTAYPNRENCSQEELEKYISRVKNSREQRRLMAINMLWLGLDALAVAKCLCVSDVSVYSWILRFNSKGLDGLLSRQRGGRPRLVSAAEIREHLNVFEQPQLAKETHWTAKKFHGYLKDKVQKEFSYQTTLNYLHEQDYKLKYGRSWPLEPEDNEQRRQEFKLKIKELGADTGIKIWYMDEAGFDGDPRPRRCWYKKGERKRIYRTQKHLRMSISGMCCPETGEFFALEFPYSDRETLQCLLNAANKELTAGANKREIIVLDNASWHKVKSLNWGRFG
;
A
#
# COMPACT_ATOMS: atom_id res chain seq x y z
N MET A 1 -9.38 -5.29 63.92
CA MET A 1 -9.32 -5.02 62.46
C MET A 1 -10.64 -5.46 61.85
N LYS A 2 -11.30 -4.62 61.03
CA LYS A 2 -12.56 -5.02 60.37
C LYS A 2 -12.28 -6.14 59.39
N THR A 3 -12.84 -7.32 59.63
CA THR A 3 -12.74 -8.48 58.74
C THR A 3 -13.57 -8.20 57.49
N ALA A 4 -12.91 -7.80 56.40
CA ALA A 4 -13.58 -7.64 55.11
C ALA A 4 -13.65 -9.01 54.42
N TYR A 5 -14.85 -9.41 54.00
CA TYR A 5 -15.07 -10.62 53.22
C TYR A 5 -15.44 -10.26 51.77
N PRO A 6 -15.08 -11.11 50.79
CA PRO A 6 -15.47 -10.91 49.39
C PRO A 6 -16.98 -11.01 49.19
N ASN A 7 -17.60 -9.98 48.60
CA ASN A 7 -19.04 -9.90 48.35
C ASN A 7 -19.47 -10.94 47.29
N ARG A 8 -20.36 -11.85 47.67
CA ARG A 8 -20.86 -12.94 46.81
C ARG A 8 -21.81 -12.45 45.71
N GLU A 9 -22.35 -11.24 45.81
CA GLU A 9 -23.20 -10.67 44.76
C GLU A 9 -22.42 -10.30 43.49
N ASN A 10 -21.09 -10.12 43.60
CA ASN A 10 -20.27 -9.62 42.49
C ASN A 10 -19.88 -10.69 41.45
N CYS A 11 -20.02 -11.98 41.78
CA CYS A 11 -19.69 -13.10 40.89
C CYS A 11 -20.18 -14.42 41.52
N SER A 12 -20.61 -15.40 40.73
CA SER A 12 -20.88 -16.75 41.22
C SER A 12 -19.59 -17.58 41.38
N GLN A 13 -19.63 -18.64 42.18
CA GLN A 13 -18.47 -19.51 42.40
C GLN A 13 -18.03 -20.23 41.11
N GLU A 14 -18.98 -20.74 40.33
CA GLU A 14 -18.71 -21.40 39.05
C GLU A 14 -18.07 -20.46 38.03
N GLU A 15 -18.52 -19.20 37.99
CA GLU A 15 -17.91 -18.17 37.14
C GLU A 15 -16.48 -17.88 37.58
N LEU A 16 -16.22 -17.72 38.87
CA LEU A 16 -14.87 -17.46 39.38
C LEU A 16 -13.89 -18.60 39.01
N GLU A 17 -14.30 -19.85 39.18
CA GLU A 17 -13.50 -21.03 38.82
C GLU A 17 -13.22 -21.10 37.31
N LYS A 18 -14.22 -20.78 36.49
CA LYS A 18 -14.07 -20.68 35.03
C LYS A 18 -13.11 -19.57 34.61
N TYR A 19 -13.09 -18.44 35.32
CA TYR A 19 -12.12 -17.38 35.08
C TYR A 19 -10.70 -17.81 35.47
N ILE A 20 -10.53 -18.49 36.62
CA ILE A 20 -9.23 -19.00 37.07
C ILE A 20 -8.59 -19.95 36.05
N SER A 21 -9.38 -20.80 35.40
CA SER A 21 -8.88 -21.77 34.41
C SER A 21 -8.47 -21.16 33.07
N ARG A 22 -9.03 -19.98 32.72
CA ARG A 22 -8.81 -19.30 31.43
C ARG A 22 -7.72 -18.23 31.45
N VAL A 23 -7.45 -17.66 32.62
CA VAL A 23 -6.48 -16.55 32.77
C VAL A 23 -5.05 -17.06 32.59
N LYS A 24 -4.34 -16.48 31.62
CA LYS A 24 -2.92 -16.81 31.34
C LYS A 24 -1.92 -16.06 32.23
N ASN A 25 -2.34 -14.94 32.83
CA ASN A 25 -1.48 -14.11 33.65
C ASN A 25 -1.42 -14.64 35.09
N SER A 26 -0.26 -15.15 35.50
CA SER A 26 -0.05 -15.75 36.82
C SER A 26 -0.39 -14.80 37.98
N ARG A 27 -0.22 -13.49 37.81
CA ARG A 27 -0.53 -12.49 38.85
C ARG A 27 -2.03 -12.28 39.01
N GLU A 28 -2.80 -12.35 37.93
CA GLU A 28 -4.25 -12.25 37.96
C GLU A 28 -4.86 -13.53 38.52
N GLN A 29 -4.34 -14.68 38.09
CA GLN A 29 -4.73 -15.99 38.59
C GLN A 29 -4.53 -16.10 40.11
N ARG A 30 -3.40 -15.64 40.64
CA ARG A 30 -3.12 -15.63 42.09
C ARG A 30 -4.14 -14.80 42.88
N ARG A 31 -4.63 -13.69 42.32
CA ARG A 31 -5.66 -12.84 42.95
C ARG A 31 -7.01 -13.52 42.94
N LEU A 32 -7.38 -14.13 41.82
CA LEU A 32 -8.65 -14.87 41.68
C LEU A 32 -8.69 -16.09 42.61
N MET A 33 -7.59 -16.84 42.68
CA MET A 33 -7.44 -17.96 43.63
C MET A 33 -7.56 -17.50 45.09
N ALA A 34 -7.04 -16.31 45.44
CA ALA A 34 -7.21 -15.77 46.78
C ALA A 34 -8.68 -15.56 47.15
N ILE A 35 -9.48 -14.99 46.23
CA ILE A 35 -10.93 -14.83 46.44
C ILE A 35 -11.62 -16.19 46.52
N ASN A 36 -11.23 -17.15 45.69
CA ASN A 36 -11.81 -18.50 45.73
C ASN A 36 -11.54 -19.20 47.06
N MET A 37 -10.31 -19.15 47.56
CA MET A 37 -9.94 -19.73 48.86
C MET A 37 -10.71 -19.07 50.03
N LEU A 38 -10.93 -17.76 49.97
CA LEU A 38 -11.75 -17.05 50.97
C LEU A 38 -13.22 -17.49 50.92
N TRP A 39 -13.77 -17.78 49.73
CA TRP A 39 -15.13 -18.31 49.61
C TRP A 39 -15.28 -19.75 50.10
N LEU A 40 -14.24 -20.56 49.96
CA LEU A 40 -14.13 -21.91 50.54
C LEU A 40 -13.95 -21.90 52.07
N GLY A 41 -13.89 -20.71 52.69
CA GLY A 41 -13.88 -20.55 54.15
C GLY A 41 -12.50 -20.47 54.79
N LEU A 42 -11.42 -20.34 53.99
CA LEU A 42 -10.10 -20.09 54.55
C LEU A 42 -10.02 -18.66 55.10
N ASP A 43 -9.34 -18.51 56.25
CA ASP A 43 -9.06 -17.20 56.81
C ASP A 43 -8.05 -16.41 55.96
N ALA A 44 -8.14 -15.07 55.98
CA ALA A 44 -7.27 -14.21 55.18
C ALA A 44 -5.78 -14.40 55.49
N LEU A 45 -5.42 -14.70 56.75
CA LEU A 45 -4.04 -15.01 57.12
C LEU A 45 -3.58 -16.37 56.57
N ALA A 46 -4.46 -17.36 56.53
CA ALA A 46 -4.19 -18.66 55.93
C ALA A 46 -4.00 -18.51 54.40
N VAL A 47 -4.87 -17.75 53.74
CA VAL A 47 -4.75 -17.46 52.30
C VAL A 47 -3.45 -16.71 51.98
N ALA A 48 -3.06 -15.73 52.80
CA ALA A 48 -1.80 -15.01 52.65
C ALA A 48 -0.59 -15.96 52.72
N LYS A 49 -0.60 -16.91 53.67
CA LYS A 49 0.44 -17.95 53.79
C LYS A 49 0.44 -18.91 52.61
N CYS A 50 -0.71 -19.47 52.22
CA CYS A 50 -0.84 -20.40 51.09
C CYS A 50 -0.37 -19.78 49.77
N LEU A 51 -0.67 -18.50 49.57
CA LEU A 51 -0.28 -17.77 48.37
C LEU A 51 1.01 -17.00 48.54
N CYS A 52 1.80 -17.19 49.60
CA CYS A 52 3.05 -16.48 49.89
C CYS A 52 3.00 -14.96 49.57
N VAL A 53 1.99 -14.27 50.09
CA VAL A 53 1.80 -12.81 49.96
C VAL A 53 1.51 -12.16 51.31
N SER A 54 1.58 -10.84 51.40
CA SER A 54 1.16 -10.12 52.61
C SER A 54 -0.36 -10.15 52.81
N ASP A 55 -0.79 -10.16 54.06
CA ASP A 55 -2.16 -9.94 54.51
C ASP A 55 -2.77 -8.65 53.92
N VAL A 56 -1.97 -7.57 53.84
CA VAL A 56 -2.35 -6.30 53.20
C VAL A 56 -2.70 -6.49 51.71
N SER A 57 -2.00 -7.39 51.01
CA SER A 57 -2.29 -7.69 49.60
C SER A 57 -3.64 -8.40 49.44
N VAL A 58 -3.90 -9.40 50.29
CA VAL A 58 -5.19 -10.13 50.30
C VAL A 58 -6.34 -9.17 50.61
N TYR A 59 -6.18 -8.31 51.61
CA TYR A 59 -7.17 -7.27 51.94
C TYR A 59 -7.40 -6.29 50.78
N SER A 60 -6.33 -5.84 50.11
CA SER A 60 -6.45 -4.99 48.92
C SER A 60 -7.22 -5.68 47.79
N TRP A 61 -7.04 -6.99 47.60
CA TRP A 61 -7.77 -7.75 46.60
C TRP A 61 -9.25 -7.90 46.96
N ILE A 62 -9.58 -8.14 48.23
CA ILE A 62 -10.97 -8.17 48.71
C ILE A 62 -11.66 -6.83 48.43
N LEU A 63 -11.02 -5.70 48.77
CA LEU A 63 -11.59 -4.38 48.50
C LEU A 63 -11.78 -4.09 47.00
N ARG A 64 -10.82 -4.48 46.16
CA ARG A 64 -10.94 -4.34 44.70
C ARG A 64 -12.05 -5.20 44.12
N PHE A 65 -12.19 -6.42 44.63
CA PHE A 65 -13.27 -7.32 44.24
C PHE A 65 -14.62 -6.81 44.69
N ASN A 66 -14.73 -6.29 45.92
CA ASN A 66 -15.99 -5.74 46.44
C ASN A 66 -16.46 -4.50 45.67
N SER A 67 -15.52 -3.68 45.19
CA SER A 67 -15.84 -2.44 44.46
C SER A 67 -16.07 -2.62 42.96
N LYS A 68 -15.43 -3.62 42.31
CA LYS A 68 -15.41 -3.75 40.84
C LYS A 68 -15.60 -5.18 40.33
N GLY A 69 -15.94 -6.13 41.20
CA GLY A 69 -16.04 -7.54 40.86
C GLY A 69 -14.74 -8.12 40.27
N LEU A 70 -14.88 -9.03 39.31
CA LEU A 70 -13.74 -9.70 38.64
C LEU A 70 -12.79 -8.71 37.96
N ASP A 71 -13.31 -7.63 37.37
CA ASP A 71 -12.52 -6.59 36.69
C ASP A 71 -11.55 -5.87 37.63
N GLY A 72 -11.85 -5.86 38.94
CA GLY A 72 -10.96 -5.30 39.97
C GLY A 72 -9.68 -6.10 40.17
N LEU A 73 -9.68 -7.39 39.80
CA LEU A 73 -8.55 -8.31 39.98
C LEU A 73 -7.69 -8.44 38.72
N LEU A 74 -8.26 -8.15 37.55
CA LEU A 74 -7.55 -8.15 36.27
C LEU A 74 -6.53 -7.00 36.20
N SER A 75 -5.40 -7.24 35.53
CA SER A 75 -4.41 -6.19 35.31
C SER A 75 -4.91 -5.26 34.20
N ARG A 76 -5.02 -3.98 34.54
CA ARG A 76 -5.26 -2.94 33.54
C ARG A 76 -3.96 -2.70 32.77
N GLN A 77 -4.08 -2.48 31.46
CA GLN A 77 -2.97 -1.91 30.71
C GLN A 77 -2.54 -0.62 31.39
N ARG A 78 -1.26 -0.58 31.79
CA ARG A 78 -0.69 0.64 32.35
C ARG A 78 -0.65 1.68 31.24
N GLY A 79 -1.03 2.91 31.54
CA GLY A 79 -0.79 4.02 30.63
C GLY A 79 0.69 4.07 30.29
N GLY A 80 1.00 4.11 28.99
CA GLY A 80 2.36 4.31 28.52
C GLY A 80 2.86 5.71 28.84
N ARG A 81 4.09 6.01 28.38
CA ARG A 81 4.61 7.39 28.45
C ARG A 81 3.62 8.35 27.77
N PRO A 82 3.29 9.50 28.39
CA PRO A 82 2.44 10.49 27.76
C PRO A 82 2.98 10.89 26.38
N ARG A 83 2.06 11.12 25.44
CA ARG A 83 2.42 11.58 24.10
C ARG A 83 3.13 12.93 24.19
N LEU A 84 4.19 13.09 23.39
CA LEU A 84 4.99 14.33 23.40
C LEU A 84 4.26 15.48 22.69
N VAL A 85 3.55 15.16 21.62
CA VAL A 85 2.74 16.08 20.82
C VAL A 85 1.30 15.57 20.85
N SER A 86 0.35 16.48 21.03
CA SER A 86 -1.06 16.09 21.11
C SER A 86 -1.59 15.66 19.74
N ALA A 87 -2.60 14.80 19.70
CA ALA A 87 -3.22 14.38 18.44
C ALA A 87 -3.96 15.53 17.71
N ALA A 88 -4.34 16.59 18.43
CA ALA A 88 -4.94 17.78 17.81
C ALA A 88 -3.87 18.61 17.08
N GLU A 89 -2.76 18.89 17.77
CA GLU A 89 -1.62 19.65 17.23
C GLU A 89 -1.00 18.96 15.99
N ILE A 90 -0.90 17.62 16.00
CA ILE A 90 -0.45 16.88 14.81
C ILE A 90 -1.41 17.04 13.63
N ARG A 91 -2.73 17.01 13.86
CA ARG A 91 -3.72 17.17 12.79
C ARG A 91 -3.65 18.53 12.11
N GLU A 92 -3.37 19.60 12.87
CA GLU A 92 -3.15 20.94 12.29
C GLU A 92 -1.95 20.95 11.34
N HIS A 93 -0.86 20.30 11.73
CA HIS A 93 0.33 20.19 10.89
C HIS A 93 0.16 19.27 9.69
N LEU A 94 -0.80 18.33 9.73
CA LEU A 94 -1.10 17.46 8.59
C LEU A 94 -1.82 18.18 7.45
N ASN A 95 -2.58 19.23 7.73
CA ASN A 95 -3.14 20.08 6.66
C ASN A 95 -2.03 20.67 5.77
N VAL A 96 -0.90 21.03 6.37
CA VAL A 96 0.30 21.52 5.65
C VAL A 96 1.01 20.38 4.90
N PHE A 97 0.93 19.15 5.43
CA PHE A 97 1.45 17.95 4.76
C PHE A 97 0.67 17.61 3.49
N GLU A 98 -0.64 17.82 3.46
CA GLU A 98 -1.48 17.59 2.27
C GLU A 98 -1.36 18.71 1.23
N GLN A 99 -0.96 19.90 1.65
CA GLN A 99 -0.76 21.05 0.77
C GLN A 99 0.71 21.51 0.82
N PRO A 100 1.64 20.81 0.14
CA PRO A 100 3.06 21.15 0.11
C PRO A 100 3.36 22.61 -0.22
N GLN A 101 2.51 23.24 -1.04
CA GLN A 101 2.61 24.63 -1.45
C GLN A 101 2.59 25.60 -0.27
N LEU A 102 1.83 25.31 0.79
CA LEU A 102 1.77 26.14 2.00
C LEU A 102 3.12 26.21 2.73
N ALA A 103 3.97 25.22 2.55
CA ALA A 103 5.32 25.16 3.10
C ALA A 103 6.42 25.45 2.07
N LYS A 104 6.07 25.95 0.88
CA LYS A 104 6.99 26.18 -0.25
C LYS A 104 7.76 24.91 -0.66
N GLU A 105 7.14 23.74 -0.47
CA GLU A 105 7.70 22.44 -0.83
C GLU A 105 6.97 21.87 -2.06
N THR A 106 7.69 21.15 -2.93
CA THR A 106 7.07 20.47 -4.08
C THR A 106 6.41 19.15 -3.66
N HIS A 107 7.01 18.46 -2.70
CA HIS A 107 6.46 17.25 -2.09
C HIS A 107 7.01 17.05 -0.68
N TRP A 108 6.21 16.43 0.17
CA TRP A 108 6.66 16.00 1.48
C TRP A 108 7.30 14.63 1.44
N THR A 109 8.38 14.48 2.21
CA THR A 109 8.85 13.16 2.66
C THR A 109 8.71 13.14 4.17
N ALA A 110 8.58 11.95 4.77
CA ALA A 110 8.53 11.84 6.22
C ALA A 110 9.75 12.49 6.90
N LYS A 111 10.92 12.52 6.23
CA LYS A 111 12.13 13.17 6.75
C LYS A 111 12.02 14.70 6.74
N LYS A 112 11.51 15.29 5.64
CA LYS A 112 11.21 16.73 5.58
C LYS A 112 10.16 17.12 6.63
N PHE A 113 9.10 16.31 6.76
CA PHE A 113 8.05 16.54 7.74
C PHE A 113 8.55 16.44 9.18
N HIS A 114 9.47 15.51 9.46
CA HIS A 114 10.14 15.43 10.76
C HIS A 114 10.93 16.71 11.09
N GLY A 115 11.69 17.25 10.14
CA GLY A 115 12.36 18.54 10.31
C GLY A 115 11.38 19.67 10.57
N TYR A 116 10.33 19.76 9.74
CA TYR A 116 9.26 20.75 9.90
C TYR A 116 8.58 20.69 11.28
N LEU A 117 8.23 19.49 11.74
CA LEU A 117 7.60 19.35 13.06
C LEU A 117 8.57 19.70 14.19
N LYS A 118 9.86 19.36 14.06
CA LYS A 118 10.87 19.73 15.04
C LYS A 118 10.99 21.25 15.16
N ASP A 119 10.98 21.96 14.03
CA ASP A 119 11.07 23.42 13.97
C ASP A 119 9.80 24.13 14.46
N LYS A 120 8.61 23.56 14.22
CA LYS A 120 7.34 24.17 14.63
C LYS A 120 6.95 23.85 16.07
N VAL A 121 7.07 22.58 16.46
CA VAL A 121 6.65 22.11 17.78
C VAL A 121 7.73 22.39 18.84
N GLN A 122 8.97 22.68 18.43
CA GLN A 122 10.10 22.98 19.32
C GLN A 122 10.32 21.87 20.37
N LYS A 123 10.06 20.62 19.99
CA LYS A 123 10.24 19.43 20.83
C LYS A 123 11.13 18.42 20.11
N GLU A 124 12.01 17.79 20.88
CA GLU A 124 12.90 16.74 20.38
C GLU A 124 12.21 15.37 20.39
N PHE A 125 12.09 14.75 19.21
CA PHE A 125 11.63 13.37 19.07
C PHE A 125 12.27 12.68 17.86
N SER A 126 12.24 11.35 17.89
CA SER A 126 12.85 10.52 16.85
C SER A 126 12.01 10.53 15.57
N TYR A 127 12.67 10.23 14.45
CA TYR A 127 12.00 10.02 13.17
C TYR A 127 10.91 8.94 13.23
N GLN A 128 11.10 7.91 14.05
CA GLN A 128 10.11 6.85 14.24
C GLN A 128 8.82 7.38 14.87
N THR A 129 8.91 8.34 15.79
CA THR A 129 7.74 9.00 16.37
C THR A 129 6.95 9.76 15.30
N THR A 130 7.62 10.45 14.37
CA THR A 130 6.97 11.07 13.21
C THR A 130 6.24 10.07 12.33
N LEU A 131 6.85 8.92 12.06
CA LEU A 131 6.20 7.84 11.29
C LEU A 131 4.97 7.29 12.01
N ASN A 132 5.05 7.12 13.33
CA ASN A 132 3.91 6.68 14.13
C ASN A 132 2.76 7.68 14.04
N TYR A 133 3.03 9.00 14.10
CA TYR A 133 2.01 10.03 13.89
C TYR A 133 1.36 9.96 12.51
N LEU A 134 2.13 9.73 11.45
CA LEU A 134 1.60 9.54 10.10
C LEU A 134 0.72 8.28 10.01
N HIS A 135 1.18 7.16 10.57
CA HIS A 135 0.43 5.90 10.55
C HIS A 135 -0.85 5.96 11.39
N GLU A 136 -0.86 6.69 12.50
CA GLU A 136 -2.08 6.93 13.30
C GLU A 136 -3.17 7.69 12.52
N GLN A 137 -2.81 8.35 11.43
CA GLN A 137 -3.72 9.08 10.55
C GLN A 137 -3.84 8.40 9.17
N ASP A 138 -3.53 7.10 9.11
CA ASP A 138 -3.63 6.24 7.93
C ASP A 138 -2.79 6.66 6.71
N TYR A 139 -1.79 7.53 6.90
CA TYR A 139 -0.83 7.83 5.83
C TYR A 139 0.05 6.61 5.56
N LYS A 140 0.24 6.32 4.27
CA LYS A 140 1.13 5.27 3.79
C LYS A 140 2.05 5.83 2.72
N LEU A 141 3.27 5.32 2.67
CA LEU A 141 4.19 5.67 1.60
C LEU A 141 3.64 5.15 0.26
N LYS A 142 3.31 6.08 -0.63
CA LYS A 142 2.84 5.81 -1.98
C LYS A 142 3.70 6.58 -2.99
N TYR A 143 3.87 6.01 -4.18
CA TYR A 143 4.44 6.74 -5.30
C TYR A 143 3.33 7.49 -6.02
N GLY A 144 3.53 8.79 -6.24
CA GLY A 144 2.67 9.57 -7.11
C GLY A 144 2.71 8.99 -8.53
N ARG A 145 1.55 8.91 -9.18
CA ARG A 145 1.50 8.57 -10.60
C ARG A 145 1.84 9.82 -11.40
N SER A 146 2.71 9.68 -12.39
CA SER A 146 2.94 10.76 -13.35
C SER A 146 1.62 11.02 -14.07
N TRP A 147 1.14 12.25 -14.00
CA TRP A 147 -0.06 12.70 -14.69
C TRP A 147 0.27 14.03 -15.39
N PRO A 148 -0.15 14.24 -16.64
CA PRO A 148 0.05 15.53 -17.31
C PRO A 148 -0.65 16.64 -16.52
N LEU A 149 0.03 17.79 -16.36
CA LEU A 149 -0.55 18.99 -15.73
C LEU A 149 -1.78 19.48 -16.49
N GLU A 150 -1.73 19.39 -17.80
CA GLU A 150 -2.83 19.63 -18.72
C GLU A 150 -2.99 18.36 -19.56
N PRO A 151 -3.93 17.48 -19.23
CA PRO A 151 -4.24 16.34 -20.08
C PRO A 151 -4.73 16.87 -21.43
N GLU A 152 -3.99 16.63 -22.52
CA GLU A 152 -4.53 16.75 -23.88
C GLU A 152 -5.73 15.80 -24.10
N ASP A 153 -5.86 14.80 -23.22
CA ASP A 153 -6.96 13.85 -23.11
C ASP A 153 -8.27 14.58 -22.78
N ASN A 154 -8.99 14.94 -23.84
CA ASN A 154 -10.41 15.19 -23.75
C ASN A 154 -11.11 13.86 -23.41
N GLU A 155 -11.53 13.70 -22.15
CA GLU A 155 -12.25 12.52 -21.64
C GLU A 155 -13.39 12.11 -22.60
N GLN A 156 -14.08 13.07 -23.22
CA GLN A 156 -15.14 12.81 -24.20
C GLN A 156 -14.60 12.10 -25.45
N ARG A 157 -13.52 12.62 -26.07
CA ARG A 157 -12.88 11.97 -27.23
C ARG A 157 -12.42 10.55 -26.92
N ARG A 158 -11.94 10.30 -25.71
CA ARG A 158 -11.55 8.97 -25.26
C ARG A 158 -12.75 8.03 -25.15
N GLN A 159 -13.88 8.51 -24.64
CA GLN A 159 -15.12 7.71 -24.59
C GLN A 159 -15.68 7.45 -25.99
N GLU A 160 -15.71 8.46 -26.86
CA GLU A 160 -16.11 8.31 -28.26
C GLU A 160 -15.25 7.29 -28.99
N PHE A 161 -13.92 7.34 -28.79
CA PHE A 161 -12.99 6.38 -29.39
C PHE A 161 -13.26 4.94 -28.90
N LYS A 162 -13.50 4.75 -27.60
CA LYS A 162 -13.84 3.42 -27.05
C LYS A 162 -15.13 2.87 -27.65
N LEU A 163 -16.15 3.72 -27.83
CA LEU A 163 -17.41 3.32 -28.46
C LEU A 163 -17.17 2.91 -29.92
N LYS A 164 -16.43 3.73 -30.68
CA LYS A 164 -16.09 3.44 -32.08
C LYS A 164 -15.35 2.12 -32.26
N ILE A 165 -14.34 1.84 -31.42
CA ILE A 165 -13.61 0.56 -31.47
C ILE A 165 -14.53 -0.61 -31.12
N LYS A 166 -15.44 -0.45 -30.16
CA LYS A 166 -16.42 -1.48 -29.78
C LYS A 166 -17.41 -1.76 -30.91
N GLU A 167 -17.88 -0.73 -31.61
CA GLU A 167 -18.77 -0.88 -32.77
C GLU A 167 -18.06 -1.61 -33.92
N LEU A 168 -16.82 -1.20 -34.25
CA LEU A 168 -16.02 -1.86 -35.29
C LEU A 168 -15.70 -3.32 -34.94
N GLY A 169 -15.43 -3.62 -33.67
CA GLY A 169 -15.14 -4.97 -33.22
C GLY A 169 -16.36 -5.90 -33.16
N ALA A 170 -17.57 -5.35 -33.20
CA ALA A 170 -18.80 -6.14 -33.27
C ALA A 170 -19.13 -6.57 -34.71
N ASP A 171 -18.57 -5.89 -35.71
CA ASP A 171 -18.78 -6.21 -37.12
C ASP A 171 -17.88 -7.39 -37.56
N THR A 172 -18.50 -8.53 -37.84
CA THR A 172 -17.80 -9.74 -38.31
C THR A 172 -17.10 -9.57 -39.67
N GLY A 173 -17.46 -8.53 -40.44
CA GLY A 173 -16.83 -8.18 -41.71
C GLY A 173 -15.56 -7.33 -41.56
N ILE A 174 -15.20 -6.91 -40.35
CA ILE A 174 -14.04 -6.05 -40.08
C ILE A 174 -12.99 -6.80 -39.25
N LYS A 175 -11.73 -6.74 -39.68
CA LYS A 175 -10.58 -7.15 -38.87
C LYS A 175 -9.86 -5.92 -38.36
N ILE A 176 -9.69 -5.83 -37.04
CA ILE A 176 -8.96 -4.74 -36.40
C ILE A 176 -7.55 -5.20 -36.07
N TRP A 177 -6.57 -4.48 -36.60
CA TRP A 177 -5.15 -4.60 -36.30
C TRP A 177 -4.73 -3.47 -35.37
N TYR A 178 -3.95 -3.79 -34.35
CA TYR A 178 -3.32 -2.79 -33.48
C TYR A 178 -1.84 -2.81 -33.76
N MET A 179 -1.27 -1.65 -34.08
CA MET A 179 0.16 -1.51 -34.28
C MET A 179 0.74 -0.59 -33.22
N ASP A 180 1.87 -1.00 -32.67
CA ASP A 180 2.65 -0.24 -31.70
C ASP A 180 4.15 -0.41 -31.98
N GLU A 181 4.93 0.52 -31.44
CA GLU A 181 6.38 0.56 -31.59
C GLU A 181 7.06 0.48 -30.23
N ALA A 182 7.89 -0.55 -30.04
CA ALA A 182 8.63 -0.76 -28.80
C ALA A 182 10.11 -0.46 -28.98
N GLY A 183 10.61 0.57 -28.28
CA GLY A 183 12.04 0.88 -28.22
C GLY A 183 12.76 0.10 -27.12
N PHE A 184 13.85 -0.58 -27.49
CA PHE A 184 14.75 -1.29 -26.59
C PHE A 184 16.11 -0.60 -26.54
N ASP A 185 16.49 -0.21 -25.32
CA ASP A 185 17.84 0.32 -25.05
C ASP A 185 18.81 -0.86 -24.89
N GLY A 186 19.95 -0.82 -25.58
CA GLY A 186 21.00 -1.83 -25.46
C GLY A 186 21.79 -1.76 -24.14
N ASP A 187 21.74 -0.64 -23.42
CA ASP A 187 22.46 -0.48 -22.16
C ASP A 187 21.66 -1.01 -20.95
N PRO A 188 22.31 -1.71 -20.00
CA PRO A 188 21.63 -2.21 -18.82
C PRO A 188 21.13 -1.06 -17.93
N ARG A 189 19.83 -1.05 -17.64
CA ARG A 189 19.24 -0.09 -16.71
C ARG A 189 19.68 -0.40 -15.28
N PRO A 190 20.12 0.60 -14.49
CA PRO A 190 20.51 0.38 -13.11
C PRO A 190 19.29 -0.08 -12.30
N ARG A 191 19.43 -1.20 -11.61
CA ARG A 191 18.42 -1.76 -10.71
C ARG A 191 18.93 -1.72 -9.27
N ARG A 192 18.00 -1.82 -8.32
CA ARG A 192 18.36 -2.08 -6.92
C ARG A 192 18.86 -3.52 -6.81
N CYS A 193 20.13 -3.67 -6.44
CA CYS A 193 20.77 -4.97 -6.24
C CYS A 193 21.31 -5.06 -4.82
N TRP A 194 21.48 -6.28 -4.31
CA TRP A 194 22.14 -6.53 -3.03
C TRP A 194 23.65 -6.39 -3.21
N TYR A 195 24.25 -5.45 -2.50
CA TYR A 195 25.70 -5.28 -2.40
C TYR A 195 26.11 -5.31 -0.93
N LYS A 196 27.36 -5.71 -0.65
CA LYS A 196 27.89 -5.62 0.71
C LYS A 196 27.90 -4.16 1.16
N LYS A 197 27.54 -3.93 2.43
CA LYS A 197 27.48 -2.59 3.01
C LYS A 197 28.85 -1.90 2.87
N GLY A 198 28.86 -0.70 2.29
CA GLY A 198 30.09 0.07 2.01
C GLY A 198 30.67 -0.14 0.60
N GLU A 199 30.24 -1.19 -0.13
CA GLU A 199 30.68 -1.38 -1.51
C GLU A 199 29.84 -0.56 -2.49
N ARG A 200 30.50 0.23 -3.34
CA ARG A 200 29.88 0.88 -4.51
C ARG A 200 30.29 0.11 -5.77
N LYS A 201 29.41 -0.75 -6.27
CA LYS A 201 29.65 -1.44 -7.56
C LYS A 201 29.29 -0.52 -8.72
N ARG A 202 30.13 -0.56 -9.77
CA ARG A 202 29.94 0.19 -11.01
C ARG A 202 29.20 -0.70 -12.01
N ILE A 203 28.21 -0.14 -12.70
CA ILE A 203 27.57 -0.76 -13.86
C ILE A 203 28.24 -0.14 -15.08
N TYR A 204 28.91 -0.97 -15.88
CA TYR A 204 29.53 -0.53 -17.12
C TYR A 204 28.44 -0.35 -18.18
N ARG A 205 28.50 0.78 -18.88
CA ARG A 205 27.63 1.10 -20.01
C ARG A 205 28.50 1.25 -21.24
N THR A 206 27.97 0.87 -22.39
CA THR A 206 28.71 0.93 -23.65
C THR A 206 28.92 2.36 -24.14
N GLN A 207 28.19 3.34 -23.58
CA GLN A 207 28.19 4.78 -23.95
C GLN A 207 27.82 5.03 -25.43
N LYS A 208 27.53 3.99 -26.20
CA LYS A 208 26.96 4.07 -27.54
C LYS A 208 25.45 4.04 -27.36
N HIS A 209 24.74 4.99 -27.97
CA HIS A 209 23.29 5.00 -28.02
C HIS A 209 22.77 3.87 -28.93
N LEU A 210 22.92 2.62 -28.49
CA LEU A 210 22.36 1.45 -29.14
C LEU A 210 20.88 1.39 -28.78
N ARG A 211 20.04 1.72 -29.76
CA ARG A 211 18.58 1.56 -29.68
C ARG A 211 18.14 0.65 -30.81
N MET A 212 17.25 -0.26 -30.47
CA MET A 212 16.52 -1.08 -31.43
C MET A 212 15.04 -0.76 -31.24
N SER A 213 14.30 -0.66 -32.32
CA SER A 213 12.86 -0.45 -32.30
C SER A 213 12.20 -1.63 -32.99
N ILE A 214 11.20 -2.21 -32.34
CA ILE A 214 10.38 -3.26 -32.93
C ILE A 214 9.04 -2.62 -33.27
N SER A 215 8.70 -2.59 -34.55
CA SER A 215 7.37 -2.18 -35.01
C SER A 215 6.55 -3.44 -35.21
N GLY A 216 5.49 -3.60 -34.43
CA GLY A 216 4.66 -4.80 -34.43
C GLY A 216 3.20 -4.48 -34.63
N MET A 217 2.48 -5.38 -35.28
CA MET A 217 1.03 -5.35 -35.41
C MET A 217 0.42 -6.69 -35.02
N CYS A 218 -0.72 -6.65 -34.33
CA CYS A 218 -1.46 -7.83 -33.93
C CYS A 218 -2.95 -7.70 -34.23
N CYS A 219 -3.58 -8.83 -34.56
CA CYS A 219 -5.03 -8.94 -34.67
C CYS A 219 -5.56 -9.79 -33.51
N PRO A 220 -6.22 -9.19 -32.49
CA PRO A 220 -6.70 -9.95 -31.33
C PRO A 220 -7.77 -11.00 -31.65
N GLU A 221 -8.54 -10.81 -32.73
CA GLU A 221 -9.58 -11.76 -33.16
C GLU A 221 -8.97 -13.08 -33.65
N THR A 222 -7.89 -13.01 -34.44
CA THR A 222 -7.26 -14.20 -35.04
C THR A 222 -6.02 -14.68 -34.29
N GLY A 223 -5.43 -13.83 -33.43
CA GLY A 223 -4.14 -14.08 -32.79
C GLY A 223 -2.95 -13.89 -33.73
N GLU A 224 -3.16 -13.41 -34.96
CA GLU A 224 -2.08 -13.15 -35.90
C GLU A 224 -1.19 -12.00 -35.40
N PHE A 225 0.11 -12.16 -35.58
CA PHE A 225 1.12 -11.19 -35.17
C PHE A 225 2.18 -11.07 -36.26
N PHE A 226 2.54 -9.83 -36.58
CA PHE A 226 3.58 -9.51 -37.54
C PHE A 226 4.45 -8.39 -36.97
N ALA A 227 5.77 -8.56 -37.00
CA ALA A 227 6.68 -7.53 -36.50
C ALA A 227 7.99 -7.54 -37.28
N LEU A 228 8.60 -6.37 -37.35
CA LEU A 228 9.93 -6.17 -37.91
C LEU A 228 10.81 -5.39 -36.93
N GLU A 229 12.10 -5.70 -36.97
CA GLU A 229 13.13 -5.04 -36.18
C GLU A 229 13.80 -3.95 -37.02
N PHE A 230 13.90 -2.75 -36.44
CA PHE A 230 14.51 -1.59 -37.07
C PHE A 230 15.48 -0.89 -36.12
N PRO A 231 16.55 -0.25 -36.62
CA PRO A 231 17.44 0.56 -35.79
C PRO A 231 16.79 1.89 -35.33
N TYR A 232 15.75 2.36 -36.02
CA TYR A 232 15.01 3.57 -35.71
C TYR A 232 13.54 3.43 -36.14
N SER A 233 12.71 4.37 -35.71
CA SER A 233 11.30 4.46 -36.11
C SER A 233 11.08 5.74 -36.90
N ASP A 234 10.57 5.59 -38.11
CA ASP A 234 10.25 6.68 -39.02
C ASP A 234 9.18 6.24 -40.04
N ARG A 235 8.97 7.08 -41.05
CA ARG A 235 8.01 6.79 -42.12
C ARG A 235 8.47 5.63 -43.01
N GLU A 236 9.76 5.50 -43.30
CA GLU A 236 10.27 4.47 -44.21
C GLU A 236 10.14 3.09 -43.59
N THR A 237 10.50 2.97 -42.31
CA THR A 237 10.33 1.75 -41.51
C THR A 237 8.86 1.34 -41.40
N LEU A 238 7.95 2.30 -41.21
CA LEU A 238 6.50 2.03 -41.30
C LEU A 238 6.08 1.53 -42.68
N GLN A 239 6.55 2.16 -43.76
CA GLN A 239 6.21 1.69 -45.12
C GLN A 239 6.77 0.29 -45.39
N CYS A 240 7.97 -0.03 -44.90
CA CYS A 240 8.55 -1.37 -44.97
C CYS A 240 7.69 -2.40 -44.23
N LEU A 241 7.24 -2.08 -43.01
CA LEU A 241 6.30 -2.91 -42.25
C LEU A 241 5.00 -3.15 -43.03
N LEU A 242 4.38 -2.08 -43.54
CA LEU A 242 3.14 -2.18 -44.31
C LEU A 242 3.33 -3.02 -45.57
N ASN A 243 4.43 -2.84 -46.30
CA ASN A 243 4.73 -3.62 -47.52
C ASN A 243 4.93 -5.11 -47.20
N ALA A 244 5.67 -5.43 -46.15
CA ALA A 244 5.91 -6.81 -45.75
C ALA A 244 4.63 -7.47 -45.22
N ALA A 245 3.87 -6.77 -44.38
CA ALA A 245 2.56 -7.22 -43.91
C ALA A 245 1.59 -7.46 -45.08
N ASN A 246 1.57 -6.54 -46.07
CA ASN A 246 0.76 -6.69 -47.28
C ASN A 246 1.18 -7.86 -48.18
N LYS A 247 2.39 -8.40 -48.01
CA LYS A 247 2.87 -9.54 -48.77
C LYS A 247 2.68 -10.87 -48.03
N GLU A 248 2.95 -10.88 -46.72
CA GLU A 248 3.06 -12.11 -45.93
C GLU A 248 1.76 -12.51 -45.24
N LEU A 249 0.93 -11.54 -44.83
CA LEU A 249 -0.35 -11.85 -44.19
C LEU A 249 -1.32 -12.38 -45.25
N THR A 250 -2.00 -13.47 -44.97
CA THR A 250 -3.00 -14.02 -45.88
C THR A 250 -4.19 -13.07 -45.93
N ALA A 251 -4.61 -12.63 -47.13
CA ALA A 251 -5.79 -11.79 -47.25
C ALA A 251 -7.00 -12.57 -46.72
N GLY A 252 -7.64 -12.08 -45.66
CA GLY A 252 -8.90 -12.64 -45.22
C GLY A 252 -9.93 -12.41 -46.31
N ALA A 253 -10.46 -13.47 -46.92
CA ALA A 253 -11.46 -13.37 -47.97
C ALA A 253 -12.62 -12.47 -47.50
N ASN A 254 -12.80 -11.33 -48.18
CA ASN A 254 -13.91 -10.37 -48.02
C ASN A 254 -14.06 -9.65 -46.68
N LYS A 255 -13.02 -9.55 -45.83
CA LYS A 255 -13.07 -8.69 -44.63
C LYS A 255 -12.32 -7.37 -44.86
N ARG A 256 -12.88 -6.26 -44.39
CA ARG A 256 -12.20 -4.95 -44.35
C ARG A 256 -11.18 -4.94 -43.22
N GLU A 257 -9.94 -4.57 -43.49
CA GLU A 257 -8.89 -4.52 -42.47
C GLU A 257 -8.62 -3.07 -42.05
N ILE A 258 -8.64 -2.81 -40.74
CA ILE A 258 -8.41 -1.47 -40.16
C ILE A 258 -7.23 -1.54 -39.21
N ILE A 259 -6.24 -0.66 -39.37
CA ILE A 259 -5.16 -0.51 -38.39
C ILE A 259 -5.47 0.64 -37.43
N VAL A 260 -5.32 0.38 -36.14
CA VAL A 260 -5.34 1.34 -35.05
C VAL A 260 -3.91 1.68 -34.66
N LEU A 261 -3.59 2.97 -34.68
CA LEU A 261 -2.27 3.55 -34.43
C LEU A 261 -2.37 4.69 -33.42
N ASP A 262 -1.24 5.04 -32.81
CA ASP A 262 -1.13 6.31 -32.10
C ASP A 262 -1.07 7.51 -33.08
N ASN A 263 -1.10 8.72 -32.52
CA ASN A 263 -1.20 9.96 -33.29
C ASN A 263 0.15 10.52 -33.76
N ALA A 264 1.19 9.67 -33.89
CA ALA A 264 2.54 10.10 -34.27
C ALA A 264 2.56 10.85 -35.61
N SER A 265 3.51 11.79 -35.75
CA SER A 265 3.57 12.66 -36.92
C SER A 265 3.83 11.91 -38.23
N TRP A 266 4.62 10.83 -38.18
CA TRP A 266 4.93 10.02 -39.35
C TRP A 266 3.76 9.13 -39.82
N HIS A 267 2.74 8.91 -39.00
CA HIS A 267 1.51 8.18 -39.39
C HIS A 267 0.61 9.00 -40.32
N LYS A 268 0.73 10.34 -40.30
CA LYS A 268 -0.16 11.25 -41.04
C LYS A 268 0.36 11.65 -42.42
N VAL A 269 1.46 11.05 -42.85
CA VAL A 269 2.12 11.43 -44.10
C VAL A 269 1.28 10.93 -45.28
N LYS A 270 0.78 11.86 -46.11
CA LYS A 270 -0.13 11.57 -47.23
C LYS A 270 0.39 10.58 -48.27
N SER A 271 1.70 10.36 -48.32
CA SER A 271 2.34 9.47 -49.28
C SER A 271 2.61 8.06 -48.73
N LEU A 272 2.07 7.72 -47.55
CA LEU A 272 2.02 6.34 -47.07
C LEU A 272 1.03 5.53 -47.93
N ASN A 273 1.45 4.34 -48.33
CA ASN A 273 0.59 3.37 -48.99
C ASN A 273 0.16 2.31 -47.97
N TRP A 274 -1.13 2.34 -47.62
CA TRP A 274 -1.75 1.44 -46.65
C TRP A 274 -2.07 0.06 -47.23
N GLY A 275 -2.11 -0.07 -48.56
CA GLY A 275 -2.49 -1.32 -49.22
C GLY A 275 -3.86 -1.81 -48.76
N ARG A 276 -3.93 -3.02 -48.20
CA ARG A 276 -5.18 -3.64 -47.72
C ARG A 276 -5.80 -2.98 -46.48
N PHE A 277 -5.06 -2.12 -45.79
CA PHE A 277 -5.44 -1.54 -44.50
C PHE A 277 -6.10 -0.14 -44.62
N GLY A 278 -6.34 0.32 -45.85
CA GLY A 278 -6.91 1.65 -46.18
C GLY A 278 -8.41 1.63 -46.44
#